data_AF-A0A945M9M9-F1
#
_entry.id   AF-A0A945M9M9-F1
#
_cell.length_a   1.000
_cell.length_b   1.000
_cell.length_c   1.000
_cell.angle_alpha   90.00
_cell.angle_beta   90.00
_cell.angle_gamma   90.00
#
_symmetry.space_group_name_H-M   'P 1'
#
loop_
_entity.id
_entity.type
_entity.pdbx_description
1 polymer ?
#
loop_
_entity_poly.entity_id
_entity_poly.type
_entity_poly.pdbx_seq_one_letter_code
_entity_poly.pdbx_strand_id
1 'polypeptide(L)'
;GPTSEAQHEDWHVPHALSTEEIAAVVEAWRHAAIRSRKAGFKALEIHGAHGYLIHSFFSPLSNRRNDEYGGGLEQRMRFALEVTEAVRKEWPEELPLFYRTSAVDGVEGGVEIADTVELAKALKERGVDVIDCSSGGIRGSATLARAHRPVPGFQVPYAERVRQDAGMLTMAVGYITEADQAEAILQEGRADLIALARELLYNPFWALHAAQALGADPDFEMWPEQYGWYLTRRAASMRLPREGAE
;
A
#
# COMPACT_ATOMS: atom_id res chain seq x y z
N GLY A 1 2.51 11.46 18.74
CA GLY A 1 2.21 11.96 17.38
C GLY A 1 2.99 13.23 17.13
N PRO A 2 2.79 13.90 15.99
CA PRO A 2 3.43 15.20 15.71
C PRO A 2 2.92 16.31 16.63
N THR A 3 1.65 16.25 17.03
CA THR A 3 0.96 17.21 17.90
C THR A 3 0.15 16.51 18.97
N SER A 4 -0.40 17.29 19.91
CA SER A 4 -1.31 16.84 20.96
C SER A 4 -2.78 17.05 20.57
N GLU A 5 -3.15 16.70 19.34
CA GLU A 5 -4.54 16.74 18.86
C GLU A 5 -5.07 15.30 18.69
N ALA A 6 -6.22 15.01 19.31
CA ALA A 6 -6.89 13.73 19.11
C ALA A 6 -7.52 13.67 17.71
N GLN A 7 -7.48 12.48 17.11
CA GLN A 7 -8.09 12.20 15.81
C GLN A 7 -9.62 12.29 15.84
N HIS A 8 -10.22 11.99 17.00
CA HIS A 8 -11.65 12.05 17.27
C HIS A 8 -11.85 12.44 18.74
N GLU A 9 -12.96 13.09 19.07
CA GLU A 9 -13.20 13.62 20.42
C GLU A 9 -13.16 12.54 21.52
N ASP A 10 -13.64 11.33 21.20
CA ASP A 10 -13.62 10.17 22.11
C ASP A 10 -12.26 9.42 22.18
N TRP A 11 -11.22 9.92 21.52
CA TRP A 11 -9.92 9.25 21.48
C TRP A 11 -8.93 9.86 22.47
N HIS A 12 -7.96 9.05 22.88
CA HIS A 12 -6.85 9.56 23.69
C HIS A 12 -6.09 10.65 22.95
N VAL A 13 -5.78 11.73 23.67
CA VAL A 13 -4.91 12.79 23.18
C VAL A 13 -3.48 12.22 23.06
N PRO A 14 -2.87 12.25 21.87
CA PRO A 14 -1.51 11.76 21.70
C PRO A 14 -0.50 12.68 22.40
N HIS A 15 0.57 12.09 22.91
CA HIS A 15 1.77 12.85 23.32
C HIS A 15 2.47 13.41 22.07
N ALA A 16 2.74 14.72 22.03
CA ALA A 16 3.52 15.35 20.97
C ALA A 16 5.00 15.03 21.16
N LEU A 17 5.60 14.33 20.18
CA LEU A 17 6.98 13.87 20.29
C LEU A 17 7.97 15.04 20.30
N SER A 18 8.99 14.99 21.13
CA SER A 18 10.17 15.86 21.03
C SER A 18 11.06 15.44 19.85
N THR A 19 12.00 16.29 19.41
CA THR A 19 12.97 15.94 18.38
C THR A 19 13.81 14.72 18.77
N GLU A 20 14.17 14.58 20.04
CA GLU A 20 14.90 13.42 20.57
C GLU A 20 14.04 12.15 20.51
N GLU A 21 12.75 12.25 20.82
CA GLU A 21 11.83 11.12 20.72
C GLU A 21 11.58 10.71 19.27
N ILE A 22 11.52 11.68 18.34
CA ILE A 22 11.46 11.41 16.90
C ILE A 22 12.69 10.62 16.45
N ALA A 23 13.89 11.05 16.84
CA ALA A 23 15.13 10.33 16.54
C ALA A 23 15.16 8.91 17.12
N ALA A 24 14.64 8.73 18.35
CA ALA A 24 14.51 7.40 18.95
C ALA A 24 13.54 6.49 18.18
N VAL A 25 12.45 7.04 17.62
CA VAL A 25 11.53 6.29 16.75
C VAL A 25 12.19 5.91 15.42
N VAL A 26 12.98 6.80 14.81
CA VAL A 26 13.77 6.49 13.60
C VAL A 26 14.72 5.32 13.87
N GLU A 27 15.39 5.30 15.02
CA GLU A 27 16.27 4.20 15.42
C GLU A 27 15.49 2.88 15.65
N ALA A 28 14.27 2.97 16.17
CA ALA A 28 13.40 1.80 16.31
C ALA A 28 13.04 1.18 14.93
N TRP A 29 12.81 2.00 13.91
CA TRP A 29 12.62 1.55 12.53
C TRP A 29 13.87 0.90 11.95
N ARG A 30 15.06 1.48 12.17
CA ARG A 30 16.35 0.87 11.80
C ARG A 30 16.48 -0.53 12.39
N HIS A 31 16.25 -0.67 13.70
CA HIS A 31 16.30 -1.97 14.36
C HIS A 31 15.23 -2.95 13.87
N ALA A 32 14.05 -2.47 13.47
CA ALA A 32 13.03 -3.31 12.87
C ALA A 32 13.49 -3.88 11.53
N ALA A 33 14.11 -3.07 10.67
CA ALA A 33 14.67 -3.53 9.40
C ALA A 33 15.75 -4.62 9.59
N ILE A 34 16.64 -4.45 10.58
CA ILE A 34 17.64 -5.47 10.95
C ILE A 34 16.97 -6.79 11.34
N ARG A 35 15.92 -6.73 12.16
CA ARG A 35 15.17 -7.93 12.58
C ARG A 35 14.46 -8.58 11.40
N SER A 36 13.81 -7.80 10.53
CA SER A 36 13.13 -8.31 9.33
C SER A 36 14.11 -9.03 8.40
N ARG A 37 15.30 -8.45 8.17
CA ARG A 37 16.35 -9.11 7.38
C ARG A 37 16.79 -10.42 8.01
N LYS A 38 17.05 -10.43 9.33
CA LYS A 38 17.45 -11.65 10.07
C LYS A 38 16.38 -12.74 10.03
N ALA A 39 15.10 -12.35 10.00
CA ALA A 39 13.97 -13.27 9.86
C ALA A 39 13.79 -13.83 8.44
N GLY A 40 14.54 -13.34 7.45
CA GLY A 40 14.54 -13.87 6.08
C GLY A 40 13.49 -13.25 5.16
N PHE A 41 12.84 -12.15 5.55
CA PHE A 41 11.94 -11.40 4.66
C PHE A 41 12.67 -10.97 3.38
N LYS A 42 11.93 -10.97 2.26
CA LYS A 42 12.45 -10.64 0.91
C LYS A 42 11.89 -9.36 0.32
N ALA A 43 10.95 -8.74 1.03
CA ALA A 43 10.46 -7.40 0.75
C ALA A 43 10.18 -6.73 2.10
N LEU A 44 10.30 -5.41 2.16
CA LEU A 44 9.94 -4.60 3.31
C LEU A 44 9.07 -3.44 2.85
N GLU A 45 8.00 -3.15 3.56
CA GLU A 45 7.15 -1.98 3.31
C GLU A 45 7.13 -1.05 4.53
N ILE A 46 7.49 0.21 4.31
CA ILE A 46 7.37 1.27 5.32
C ILE A 46 5.93 1.78 5.30
N HIS A 47 5.24 1.70 6.44
CA HIS A 47 3.86 2.14 6.54
C HIS A 47 3.75 3.64 6.82
N GLY A 48 3.62 4.42 5.75
CA GLY A 48 3.45 5.87 5.74
C GLY A 48 2.02 6.37 5.52
N ALA A 49 1.00 5.56 5.81
CA ALA A 49 -0.38 5.78 5.38
C ALA A 49 -1.40 5.72 6.54
N HIS A 50 -2.67 5.89 6.19
CA HIS A 50 -3.86 5.57 7.00
C HIS A 50 -4.00 6.27 8.36
N GLY A 51 -3.24 7.34 8.56
CA GLY A 51 -3.29 8.17 9.78
C GLY A 51 -2.44 7.63 10.92
N TYR A 52 -1.63 6.60 10.65
CA TYR A 52 -0.58 6.18 11.57
C TYR A 52 0.56 7.20 11.61
N LEU A 53 1.56 6.92 12.43
CA LEU A 53 2.54 7.91 12.87
C LEU A 53 3.19 8.68 11.71
N ILE A 54 3.76 8.00 10.72
CA ILE A 54 4.44 8.66 9.60
C ILE A 54 3.45 9.50 8.78
N HIS A 55 2.26 8.97 8.48
CA HIS A 55 1.21 9.74 7.78
C HIS A 55 0.78 10.96 8.58
N SER A 56 0.67 10.84 9.91
CA SER A 56 0.27 11.94 10.76
C SER A 56 1.28 13.09 10.77
N PHE A 57 2.59 12.81 10.62
CA PHE A 57 3.61 13.83 10.39
C PHE A 57 3.47 14.45 8.99
N PHE A 58 3.22 13.63 7.98
CA PHE A 58 3.10 14.12 6.61
C PHE A 58 1.86 14.99 6.41
N SER A 59 0.71 14.67 7.01
CA SER A 59 -0.51 15.44 6.80
C SER A 59 -0.55 16.73 7.60
N PRO A 60 -0.89 17.88 6.97
CA PRO A 60 -1.11 19.12 7.69
C PRO A 60 -2.33 19.03 8.62
N LEU A 61 -3.28 18.12 8.42
CA LEU A 61 -4.48 18.00 9.26
C LEU A 61 -4.17 17.61 10.71
N SER A 62 -3.10 16.84 10.91
CA SER A 62 -2.61 16.40 12.23
C SER A 62 -1.31 17.07 12.63
N ASN A 63 -0.48 17.52 11.68
CA ASN A 63 0.79 18.16 11.97
C ASN A 63 0.70 19.69 11.95
N ARG A 64 0.62 20.27 13.15
CA ARG A 64 0.65 21.71 13.42
C ARG A 64 1.97 22.17 14.06
N ARG A 65 3.03 21.37 13.97
CA ARG A 65 4.35 21.75 14.49
C ARG A 65 4.89 22.96 13.74
N ASN A 66 5.73 23.73 14.42
CA ASN A 66 6.40 24.92 13.91
C ASN A 66 7.94 24.78 13.96
N ASP A 67 8.43 23.55 14.05
CA ASP A 67 9.85 23.20 14.04
C ASP A 67 10.25 22.50 12.73
N GLU A 68 11.43 21.88 12.68
CA GLU A 68 11.94 21.21 11.48
C GLU A 68 11.09 20.04 10.96
N TYR A 69 10.09 19.58 11.73
CA TYR A 69 9.18 18.49 11.38
C TYR A 69 7.75 18.94 11.06
N GLY A 70 7.45 20.25 10.98
CA GLY A 70 6.12 20.72 10.56
C GLY A 70 6.10 22.06 9.84
N GLY A 71 4.90 22.46 9.40
CA GLY A 71 4.71 23.62 8.52
C GLY A 71 4.72 23.23 7.05
N GLY A 72 5.77 23.61 6.32
CA GLY A 72 5.89 23.39 4.88
C GLY A 72 5.96 21.91 4.49
N LEU A 73 5.78 21.63 3.19
CA LEU A 73 5.81 20.27 2.66
C LEU A 73 7.14 19.55 3.00
N GLU A 74 8.28 20.22 2.80
CA GLU A 74 9.61 19.66 3.11
C GLU A 74 9.74 19.24 4.58
N GLN A 75 9.30 20.08 5.52
CA GLN A 75 9.33 19.77 6.95
C GLN A 75 8.40 18.61 7.31
N ARG A 76 7.20 18.58 6.73
CA ARG A 76 6.25 17.46 6.94
C ARG A 76 6.77 16.13 6.38
N MET A 77 7.52 16.15 5.28
CA MET A 77 8.14 14.95 4.71
C MET A 77 9.33 14.44 5.52
N ARG A 78 10.03 15.31 6.25
CA ARG A 78 11.31 15.01 6.92
C ARG A 78 11.30 13.69 7.67
N PHE A 79 10.30 13.46 8.52
CA PHE A 79 10.23 12.24 9.33
C PHE A 79 10.12 10.97 8.46
N ALA A 80 9.31 10.98 7.40
CA ALA A 80 9.20 9.86 6.47
C ALA A 80 10.54 9.56 5.77
N LEU A 81 11.26 10.62 5.38
CA LEU A 81 12.55 10.53 4.70
C LEU A 81 13.64 9.98 5.63
N GLU A 82 13.70 10.46 6.89
CA GLU A 82 14.67 9.97 7.88
C GLU A 82 14.42 8.50 8.25
N VAL A 83 13.17 8.09 8.41
CA VAL A 83 12.80 6.67 8.60
C VAL A 83 13.27 5.84 7.40
N THR A 84 13.01 6.33 6.18
CA THR A 84 13.39 5.64 4.94
C THR A 84 14.90 5.47 4.83
N GLU A 85 15.68 6.53 5.08
CA GLU A 85 17.14 6.48 5.08
C GLU A 85 17.68 5.51 6.13
N ALA A 86 17.11 5.50 7.34
CA ALA A 86 17.52 4.59 8.41
C ALA A 86 17.21 3.12 8.07
N VAL A 87 16.04 2.84 7.49
CA VAL A 87 15.66 1.49 7.03
C VAL A 87 16.55 1.04 5.87
N ARG A 88 16.73 1.90 4.86
CA ARG A 88 17.49 1.58 3.64
C ARG A 88 18.94 1.22 3.93
N LYS A 89 19.57 1.84 4.94
CA LYS A 89 20.94 1.52 5.41
C LYS A 89 21.11 0.06 5.86
N GLU A 90 20.07 -0.56 6.39
CA GLU A 90 20.12 -1.93 6.94
C GLU A 90 19.53 -2.99 6.01
N TRP A 91 18.64 -2.55 5.11
CA TRP A 91 17.98 -3.39 4.12
C TRP A 91 18.93 -3.68 2.94
N PRO A 92 19.03 -4.92 2.41
CA PRO A 92 19.90 -5.24 1.26
C PRO A 92 19.42 -4.58 -0.03
N GLU A 93 20.32 -3.95 -0.79
CA GLU A 93 20.01 -3.17 -2.00
C GLU A 93 19.27 -4.00 -3.06
N GLU A 94 19.58 -5.30 -3.15
CA GLU A 94 18.95 -6.23 -4.07
C GLU A 94 17.51 -6.63 -3.70
N LEU A 95 17.06 -6.31 -2.48
CA LEU A 95 15.70 -6.61 -2.02
C LEU A 95 14.83 -5.35 -2.09
N PRO A 96 13.60 -5.44 -2.61
CA PRO A 96 12.76 -4.29 -2.81
C PRO A 96 12.32 -3.67 -1.47
N LEU A 97 12.34 -2.34 -1.43
CA LEU A 97 11.81 -1.50 -0.38
C LEU A 97 10.59 -0.75 -0.90
N PHE A 98 9.45 -1.03 -0.29
CA PHE A 98 8.17 -0.40 -0.57
C PHE A 98 7.92 0.73 0.43
N TYR A 99 7.18 1.74 0.00
CA TYR A 99 6.59 2.74 0.89
C TYR A 99 5.11 2.85 0.61
N ARG A 100 4.29 2.58 1.62
CA ARG A 100 2.83 2.75 1.52
C ARG A 100 2.42 4.15 1.94
N THR A 101 1.66 4.83 1.10
CA THR A 101 1.16 6.19 1.36
C THR A 101 -0.36 6.28 1.28
N SER A 102 -0.94 7.22 2.03
CA SER A 102 -2.26 7.74 1.74
C SER A 102 -2.08 8.88 0.74
N ALA A 103 -2.36 8.62 -0.54
CA ALA A 103 -2.06 9.56 -1.61
C ALA A 103 -2.85 10.88 -1.52
N VAL A 104 -4.01 10.80 -0.88
CA VAL A 104 -4.82 11.96 -0.47
C VAL A 104 -5.44 11.69 0.89
N ASP A 105 -5.66 12.74 1.68
CA ASP A 105 -6.46 12.66 2.90
C ASP A 105 -7.96 12.59 2.58
N GLY A 106 -8.38 13.23 1.48
CA GLY A 106 -9.78 13.35 1.05
C GLY A 106 -10.64 14.29 1.90
N VAL A 107 -10.00 15.22 2.60
CA VAL A 107 -10.63 16.33 3.34
C VAL A 107 -9.92 17.63 2.97
N GLU A 108 -10.67 18.74 2.91
CA GLU A 108 -10.13 20.06 2.59
C GLU A 108 -8.94 20.43 3.50
N GLY A 109 -7.87 20.94 2.89
CA GLY A 109 -6.65 21.34 3.58
C GLY A 109 -5.79 20.18 4.06
N GLY A 110 -6.05 18.94 3.61
CA GLY A 110 -5.19 17.78 3.82
C GLY A 110 -4.18 17.54 2.70
N VAL A 111 -3.54 16.37 2.75
CA VAL A 111 -2.63 15.90 1.70
C VAL A 111 -3.37 15.80 0.38
N GLU A 112 -2.78 16.38 -0.67
CA GLU A 112 -3.22 16.22 -2.04
C GLU A 112 -2.26 15.33 -2.85
N ILE A 113 -2.71 14.89 -4.03
CA ILE A 113 -1.91 13.99 -4.88
C ILE A 113 -0.57 14.62 -5.30
N ALA A 114 -0.52 15.95 -5.46
CA ALA A 114 0.70 16.67 -5.77
C ALA A 114 1.74 16.57 -4.65
N ASP A 115 1.31 16.67 -3.38
CA ASP A 115 2.21 16.46 -2.23
C ASP A 115 2.79 15.04 -2.24
N THR A 116 1.95 14.05 -2.57
CA THR A 116 2.36 12.64 -2.63
C THR A 116 3.35 12.38 -3.76
N VAL A 117 3.22 13.06 -4.90
CA VAL A 117 4.18 12.99 -6.00
C VAL A 117 5.55 13.52 -5.56
N GLU A 118 5.59 14.65 -4.84
CA GLU A 118 6.85 15.19 -4.31
C GLU A 118 7.47 14.28 -3.25
N LEU A 119 6.65 13.70 -2.36
CA LEU A 119 7.11 12.67 -1.42
C LEU A 119 7.69 11.46 -2.16
N ALA A 120 7.01 10.96 -3.19
CA ALA A 120 7.47 9.82 -3.98
C ALA A 120 8.83 10.11 -4.64
N LYS A 121 9.02 11.29 -5.25
CA LYS A 121 10.32 11.70 -5.81
C LYS A 121 11.42 11.69 -4.76
N ALA A 122 11.18 12.28 -3.58
CA ALA A 122 12.14 12.31 -2.50
C ALA A 122 12.45 10.91 -1.93
N LEU A 123 11.47 10.01 -1.90
CA LEU A 123 11.64 8.62 -1.49
C LEU A 123 12.44 7.81 -2.53
N LYS A 124 12.22 8.07 -3.82
CA LYS A 124 12.99 7.46 -4.92
C LYS A 124 14.48 7.73 -4.77
N GLU A 125 14.85 8.98 -4.49
CA GLU A 125 16.24 9.39 -4.26
C GLU A 125 16.89 8.67 -3.07
N ARG A 126 16.08 8.09 -2.18
CA ARG A 126 16.51 7.35 -0.98
C ARG A 126 16.40 5.84 -1.13
N GLY A 127 16.19 5.34 -2.36
CA GLY A 127 16.19 3.92 -2.67
C GLY A 127 14.92 3.18 -2.27
N VAL A 128 13.77 3.86 -2.28
CA VAL A 128 12.45 3.20 -2.35
C VAL A 128 12.18 2.79 -3.78
N ASP A 129 11.75 1.55 -3.96
CA ASP A 129 11.56 0.93 -5.27
C ASP A 129 10.11 1.04 -5.76
N VAL A 130 9.15 0.96 -4.84
CA VAL A 130 7.71 0.94 -5.15
C VAL A 130 6.92 1.82 -4.17
N ILE A 131 5.98 2.60 -4.70
CA ILE A 131 4.96 3.27 -3.87
C ILE A 131 3.66 2.47 -3.90
N ASP A 132 3.19 2.03 -2.73
CA ASP A 132 1.85 1.46 -2.54
C ASP A 132 0.84 2.58 -2.26
N CYS A 133 -0.07 2.81 -3.21
CA CYS A 133 -0.94 3.98 -3.26
C CYS A 133 -2.32 3.70 -2.67
N SER A 134 -2.49 4.03 -1.39
CA SER A 134 -3.78 4.04 -0.70
C SER A 134 -4.30 5.48 -0.51
N SER A 135 -5.24 5.71 0.42
CA SER A 135 -5.83 7.03 0.69
C SER A 135 -6.50 7.06 2.07
N GLY A 136 -6.70 8.26 2.61
CA GLY A 136 -7.48 8.51 3.81
C GLY A 136 -6.79 8.17 5.14
N GLY A 137 -7.58 8.18 6.21
CA GLY A 137 -7.18 7.81 7.58
C GLY A 137 -6.98 8.96 8.55
N ILE A 138 -6.93 10.21 8.11
CA ILE A 138 -6.91 11.39 8.98
C ILE A 138 -8.25 12.11 8.91
N ARG A 139 -8.83 12.43 10.09
CA ARG A 139 -10.17 13.03 10.27
C ARG A 139 -11.29 12.31 9.49
N GLY A 140 -11.14 11.00 9.25
CA GLY A 140 -12.06 10.19 8.45
C GLY A 140 -11.77 8.68 8.56
N SER A 141 -12.43 7.87 7.73
CA SER A 141 -12.12 6.43 7.62
C SER A 141 -10.71 6.22 7.04
N ALA A 142 -10.02 5.17 7.50
CA ALA A 142 -8.74 4.69 6.95
C ALA A 142 -8.74 4.43 5.43
N THR A 143 -9.91 4.42 4.76
CA THR A 143 -10.03 4.15 3.32
C THR A 143 -11.01 5.09 2.59
N LEU A 144 -11.34 6.27 3.15
CA LEU A 144 -12.37 7.21 2.62
C LEU A 144 -13.77 6.60 2.42
N ALA A 145 -13.98 5.34 2.77
CA ALA A 145 -15.18 4.56 2.51
C ALA A 145 -16.44 5.02 3.27
N ARG A 146 -16.32 5.99 4.18
CA ARG A 146 -17.45 6.53 4.94
C ARG A 146 -18.19 7.66 4.21
N ALA A 147 -17.50 8.39 3.33
CA ALA A 147 -18.14 9.50 2.62
C ALA A 147 -18.96 9.00 1.43
N HIS A 148 -18.39 8.12 0.59
CA HIS A 148 -19.02 7.55 -0.60
C HIS A 148 -18.75 6.04 -0.66
N ARG A 149 -19.71 5.26 -1.17
CA ARG A 149 -19.51 3.83 -1.41
C ARG A 149 -18.32 3.69 -2.39
N PRO A 150 -17.21 3.06 -1.99
CA PRO A 150 -16.06 2.99 -2.88
C PRO A 150 -16.44 2.16 -4.11
N VAL A 151 -16.07 2.68 -5.28
CA VAL A 151 -16.22 1.99 -6.56
C VAL A 151 -14.99 1.11 -6.82
N PRO A 152 -15.10 0.06 -7.64
CA PRO A 152 -13.96 -0.75 -8.03
C PRO A 152 -12.81 0.12 -8.58
N GLY A 153 -11.59 -0.09 -8.08
CA GLY A 153 -10.39 0.60 -8.56
C GLY A 153 -10.31 2.09 -8.19
N PHE A 154 -11.05 2.59 -7.20
CA PHE A 154 -11.12 4.03 -6.93
C PHE A 154 -9.79 4.72 -6.58
N GLN A 155 -8.75 3.98 -6.17
CA GLN A 155 -7.41 4.53 -5.90
C GLN A 155 -6.41 4.27 -7.04
N VAL A 156 -6.79 3.54 -8.09
CA VAL A 156 -5.94 3.30 -9.26
C VAL A 156 -5.43 4.62 -9.88
N PRO A 157 -6.25 5.69 -10.01
CA PRO A 157 -5.75 6.97 -10.52
C PRO A 157 -4.60 7.57 -9.68
N TYR A 158 -4.49 7.24 -8.39
CA TYR A 158 -3.38 7.71 -7.56
C TYR A 158 -2.08 6.99 -7.88
N ALA A 159 -2.13 5.67 -8.05
CA ALA A 159 -0.98 4.87 -8.51
C ALA A 159 -0.52 5.36 -9.89
N GLU A 160 -1.46 5.52 -10.81
CA GLU A 160 -1.19 6.04 -12.16
C GLU A 160 -0.49 7.39 -12.13
N ARG A 161 -1.00 8.33 -11.31
CA ARG A 161 -0.43 9.67 -11.21
C ARG A 161 0.98 9.66 -10.62
N VAL A 162 1.21 8.90 -9.55
CA VAL A 162 2.56 8.76 -8.94
C VAL A 162 3.52 8.12 -9.94
N ARG A 163 3.09 7.08 -10.65
CA ARG A 163 3.88 6.41 -11.68
C ARG A 163 4.35 7.36 -12.77
N GLN A 164 3.42 8.16 -13.31
CA GLN A 164 3.68 9.12 -14.39
C GLN A 164 4.56 10.29 -13.94
N ASP A 165 4.22 10.92 -12.81
CA ASP A 165 4.83 12.20 -12.43
C ASP A 165 6.10 12.04 -11.58
N ALA A 166 6.26 10.93 -10.85
CA ALA A 166 7.48 10.61 -10.09
C ALA A 166 8.38 9.60 -10.81
N GLY A 167 7.90 8.95 -11.89
CA GLY A 167 8.65 7.95 -12.64
C GLY A 167 9.08 6.77 -11.77
N MET A 168 8.20 6.31 -10.88
CA MET A 168 8.44 5.18 -9.96
C MET A 168 7.52 4.02 -10.29
N LEU A 169 7.92 2.80 -9.89
CA LEU A 169 6.98 1.68 -9.87
C LEU A 169 5.91 1.93 -8.81
N THR A 170 4.69 1.50 -9.10
CA THR A 170 3.55 1.69 -8.20
C THR A 170 2.73 0.43 -8.02
N MET A 171 2.18 0.28 -6.83
CA MET A 171 1.20 -0.75 -6.50
C MET A 171 -0.18 -0.09 -6.35
N ALA A 172 -1.15 -0.57 -7.14
CA ALA A 172 -2.54 -0.14 -7.05
C ALA A 172 -3.32 -1.04 -6.09
N VAL A 173 -4.18 -0.42 -5.29
CA VAL A 173 -5.10 -1.08 -4.35
C VAL A 173 -6.48 -0.43 -4.43
N GLY A 174 -7.50 -1.05 -3.84
CA GLY A 174 -8.79 -0.42 -3.60
C GLY A 174 -9.90 -1.02 -4.44
N TYR A 175 -10.61 -1.98 -3.86
CA TYR A 175 -11.73 -2.68 -4.51
C TYR A 175 -11.35 -3.24 -5.89
N ILE A 176 -10.21 -3.91 -5.95
CA ILE A 176 -9.84 -4.77 -7.07
C ILE A 176 -10.25 -6.18 -6.66
N THR A 177 -11.21 -6.77 -7.38
CA THR A 177 -11.79 -8.09 -7.05
C THR A 177 -11.86 -9.03 -8.24
N GLU A 178 -11.89 -8.49 -9.47
CA GLU A 178 -11.99 -9.30 -10.68
C GLU A 178 -10.63 -9.44 -11.38
N ALA A 179 -10.39 -10.60 -11.99
CA ALA A 179 -9.15 -10.88 -12.70
C ALA A 179 -8.96 -9.92 -13.89
N ASP A 180 -10.01 -9.72 -14.70
CA ASP A 180 -10.00 -8.81 -15.84
C ASP A 180 -9.76 -7.36 -15.42
N GLN A 181 -10.26 -6.96 -14.25
CA GLN A 181 -10.01 -5.63 -13.68
C GLN A 181 -8.52 -5.46 -13.34
N ALA A 182 -7.92 -6.44 -12.67
CA ALA A 182 -6.51 -6.42 -12.33
C ALA A 182 -5.63 -6.38 -13.59
N GLU A 183 -5.95 -7.22 -14.57
CA GLU A 183 -5.23 -7.28 -15.86
C GLU A 183 -5.33 -5.97 -16.63
N ALA A 184 -6.53 -5.38 -16.74
CA ALA A 184 -6.72 -4.11 -17.43
C ALA A 184 -5.86 -2.98 -16.84
N ILE A 185 -5.77 -2.89 -15.50
CA ILE A 185 -4.93 -1.88 -14.82
C ILE A 185 -3.46 -2.01 -15.25
N LEU A 186 -2.95 -3.24 -15.36
CA LEU A 186 -1.57 -3.51 -15.77
C LEU A 186 -1.36 -3.21 -17.26
N GLN A 187 -2.24 -3.69 -18.13
CA GLN A 187 -2.16 -3.49 -19.59
C GLN A 187 -2.27 -2.01 -19.98
N GLU A 188 -3.08 -1.24 -19.25
CA GLU A 188 -3.20 0.20 -19.43
C GLU A 188 -2.00 0.98 -18.86
N GLY A 189 -1.03 0.31 -18.21
CA GLY A 189 0.16 0.94 -17.65
C GLY A 189 -0.12 1.84 -16.44
N ARG A 190 -1.23 1.58 -15.73
CA ARG A 190 -1.73 2.41 -14.63
C ARG A 190 -1.16 2.02 -13.27
N ALA A 191 -0.56 0.85 -13.17
CA ALA A 191 0.26 0.40 -12.05
C ALA A 191 1.21 -0.71 -12.53
N ASP A 192 2.18 -1.07 -11.70
CA ASP A 192 3.13 -2.15 -11.96
C ASP A 192 2.84 -3.38 -11.08
N LEU A 193 2.10 -3.20 -9.99
CA LEU A 193 1.68 -4.24 -9.06
C LEU A 193 0.22 -4.03 -8.63
N ILE A 194 -0.46 -5.13 -8.28
CA ILE A 194 -1.85 -5.13 -7.78
C ILE A 194 -1.86 -5.67 -6.35
N ALA A 195 -2.41 -4.89 -5.42
CA ALA A 195 -2.65 -5.29 -4.04
C ALA A 195 -4.11 -5.70 -3.82
N LEU A 196 -4.28 -6.89 -3.24
CA LEU A 196 -5.56 -7.46 -2.85
C LEU A 196 -5.61 -7.62 -1.33
N ALA A 197 -6.76 -7.34 -0.73
CA ALA A 197 -6.95 -7.45 0.71
C ALA A 197 -8.19 -8.28 1.05
N ARG A 198 -9.37 -7.64 1.09
CA ARG A 198 -10.64 -8.32 1.44
C ARG A 198 -10.97 -9.50 0.54
N GLU A 199 -10.59 -9.43 -0.73
CA GLU A 199 -10.81 -10.52 -1.67
C GLU A 199 -10.02 -11.78 -1.29
N LEU A 200 -8.79 -11.63 -0.77
CA LEU A 200 -8.01 -12.78 -0.28
C LEU A 200 -8.53 -13.35 1.04
N LEU A 201 -9.28 -12.55 1.83
CA LEU A 201 -9.99 -13.06 3.01
C LEU A 201 -11.20 -13.92 2.62
N TYR A 202 -11.88 -13.54 1.54
CA TYR A 202 -13.04 -14.27 1.00
C TYR A 202 -12.61 -15.52 0.22
N ASN A 203 -11.58 -15.38 -0.61
CA ASN A 203 -11.05 -16.43 -1.49
C ASN A 203 -9.50 -16.45 -1.42
N PRO A 204 -8.90 -17.32 -0.59
CA PRO A 204 -7.44 -17.39 -0.47
C PRO A 204 -6.74 -17.95 -1.72
N PHE A 205 -7.47 -18.60 -2.63
CA PHE A 205 -6.94 -19.09 -3.92
C PHE A 205 -7.23 -18.13 -5.07
N TRP A 206 -7.58 -16.87 -4.78
CA TRP A 206 -7.94 -15.89 -5.82
C TRP A 206 -6.92 -15.80 -6.95
N ALA A 207 -5.61 -15.76 -6.65
CA ALA A 207 -4.58 -15.66 -7.69
C ALA A 207 -4.60 -16.86 -8.65
N LEU A 208 -4.84 -18.06 -8.12
CA LEU A 208 -4.95 -19.27 -8.93
C LEU A 208 -6.25 -19.28 -9.75
N HIS A 209 -7.37 -18.81 -9.18
CA HIS A 209 -8.62 -18.63 -9.93
C HIS A 209 -8.51 -17.54 -11.02
N ALA A 210 -7.78 -16.46 -10.75
CA ALA A 210 -7.53 -15.40 -11.72
C ALA A 210 -6.68 -15.91 -12.88
N ALA A 211 -5.63 -16.70 -12.62
CA ALA A 211 -4.83 -17.35 -13.66
C ALA A 211 -5.68 -18.26 -14.56
N GLN A 212 -6.65 -18.98 -14.00
CA GLN A 212 -7.61 -19.78 -14.77
C GLN A 212 -8.54 -18.91 -15.63
N ALA A 213 -9.12 -17.86 -15.03
CA ALA A 213 -10.06 -16.96 -15.72
C ALA A 213 -9.40 -16.23 -16.90
N LEU A 214 -8.14 -15.83 -16.74
CA LEU A 214 -7.34 -15.17 -17.77
C LEU A 214 -6.68 -16.15 -18.76
N GLY A 215 -6.87 -17.46 -18.58
CA GLY A 215 -6.29 -18.49 -19.44
C GLY A 215 -4.77 -18.65 -19.30
N ALA A 216 -4.17 -18.12 -18.23
CA ALA A 216 -2.73 -18.25 -17.93
C ALA A 216 -2.35 -19.62 -17.33
N ASP A 217 -3.31 -20.36 -16.79
CA ASP A 217 -3.11 -21.68 -16.19
C ASP A 217 -4.23 -22.66 -16.54
N PRO A 218 -4.60 -22.93 -17.80
CA PRO A 218 -5.83 -23.66 -18.14
C PRO A 218 -5.90 -25.11 -17.59
N ASP A 219 -4.76 -25.69 -17.22
CA ASP A 219 -4.63 -27.09 -16.81
C ASP A 219 -4.24 -27.29 -15.33
N PHE A 220 -4.29 -26.22 -14.51
CA PHE A 220 -4.03 -26.22 -13.06
C PHE A 220 -2.57 -26.54 -12.68
N GLU A 221 -1.59 -26.18 -13.52
CA GLU A 221 -0.17 -26.41 -13.29
C GLU A 221 0.42 -25.48 -12.20
N MET A 222 -0.16 -24.30 -12.01
CA MET A 222 0.27 -23.37 -10.94
C MET A 222 -0.23 -23.79 -9.55
N TRP A 223 -1.15 -24.76 -9.48
CA TRP A 223 -1.67 -25.26 -8.20
C TRP A 223 -0.66 -26.19 -7.52
N PRO A 224 -0.71 -26.31 -6.18
CA PRO A 224 -0.01 -27.40 -5.50
C PRO A 224 -0.39 -28.74 -6.14
N GLU A 225 0.59 -29.62 -6.37
CA GLU A 225 0.42 -30.91 -7.05
C GLU A 225 -0.77 -31.71 -6.50
N GLN A 226 -0.93 -31.69 -5.17
CA GLN A 226 -1.98 -32.40 -4.45
C GLN A 226 -3.38 -31.88 -4.75
N TYR A 227 -3.52 -30.64 -5.23
CA TYR A 227 -4.80 -30.04 -5.61
C TYR A 227 -4.98 -30.05 -7.13
N GLY A 228 -3.95 -29.66 -7.88
CA GLY A 228 -3.98 -29.59 -9.35
C GLY A 228 -4.47 -30.90 -9.97
N TRP A 229 -3.94 -32.05 -9.54
CA TRP A 229 -4.36 -33.36 -10.04
C TRP A 229 -5.87 -33.61 -9.95
N TYR A 230 -6.51 -33.26 -8.82
CA TYR A 230 -7.95 -33.44 -8.65
C TYR A 230 -8.75 -32.41 -9.46
N LEU A 231 -8.26 -31.17 -9.58
CA LEU A 231 -8.93 -30.12 -10.32
C LEU A 231 -8.94 -30.38 -11.82
N THR A 232 -7.82 -30.84 -12.39
CA THR A 232 -7.74 -31.26 -13.80
C THR A 232 -8.74 -32.38 -14.09
N ARG A 233 -8.80 -33.42 -13.23
CA ARG A 233 -9.78 -34.52 -13.37
C ARG A 233 -11.22 -34.04 -13.24
N ARG A 234 -11.51 -33.16 -12.28
CA ARG A 234 -12.82 -32.56 -12.10
C ARG A 234 -13.23 -31.78 -13.35
N ALA A 235 -12.35 -30.95 -13.90
CA ALA A 235 -12.61 -30.16 -15.10
C ALA A 235 -12.92 -31.05 -16.31
N ALA A 236 -12.18 -32.14 -16.50
CA ALA A 236 -12.46 -33.14 -17.53
C ALA A 236 -13.86 -33.75 -17.37
N SER A 237 -14.23 -34.16 -16.15
CA SER A 237 -15.56 -34.73 -15.87
C SER A 237 -16.71 -33.75 -16.09
N MET A 238 -16.52 -32.45 -15.85
CA MET A 238 -17.55 -31.43 -16.10
C MET A 238 -17.74 -31.10 -17.58
N ARG A 239 -16.74 -31.37 -18.43
CA ARG A 239 -16.81 -31.17 -19.89
C ARG A 239 -17.52 -32.33 -20.60
N LEU A 240 -17.72 -33.47 -19.93
CA LEU A 240 -18.48 -34.59 -20.47
C LEU A 240 -19.98 -34.23 -20.53
N PRO A 241 -20.71 -34.63 -21.59
CA PRO A 241 -22.15 -34.48 -21.63
C PRO A 241 -22.76 -35.19 -20.41
N ARG A 242 -23.69 -34.54 -19.71
CA ARG A 242 -24.48 -35.24 -18.69
C ARG A 242 -25.38 -36.24 -19.40
N GLU A 243 -25.08 -37.53 -19.32
CA GLU A 243 -26.01 -38.58 -19.74
C GLU A 243 -27.29 -38.46 -18.89
N GLY A 244 -28.44 -38.20 -19.54
CA GLY A 244 -29.76 -38.26 -18.90
C GLY A 244 -30.46 -36.94 -18.55
N ALA A 245 -30.20 -35.83 -19.25
CA ALA A 245 -31.11 -34.68 -19.23
C ALA A 245 -32.15 -34.81 -20.37
N GLU A 246 -33.13 -35.72 -20.18
CA GLU A 246 -34.44 -35.69 -20.86
C GLU A 246 -35.51 -35.15 -19.89
#